data_AF-A0A0C2Y0Q8-F1
#
_entry.id   AF-A0A0C2Y0Q8-F1
#
_cell.length_a   1.000
_cell.length_b   1.000
_cell.length_c   1.000
_cell.angle_alpha   90.00
_cell.angle_beta   90.00
_cell.angle_gamma   90.00
#
_symmetry.space_group_name_H-M   'P 1'
#
loop_
_entity.id
_entity.type
_entity.pdbx_description
1 polymer ?
#
loop_
_entity_poly.entity_id
_entity_poly.type
_entity_poly.pdbx_seq_one_letter_code
_entity_poly.pdbx_strand_id
1 'polypeptide(L)'
;MDMHPANGINQLLLKQKPHAKFAITQDNDWISVLKPDDPCLPAANEFLSRILEVYNVCEADNVVFLEYKPQVLYRTYLKHNHDISLTLPLWSPAIVAVGAVGYLSSDDGKFITLFNARAPGASTARGIPPTPALRTKIAPTIHGEKRLKSRALFGLLDFGRKRDPPQRVTFPLKVGENAAHLYTGPTRHRRFEADDLPMEWCKSNIDKIIEIYGADHNITREDIVLVTGTLDAQDYAFFVSACHREGSVVFEVAVNPRIGQPWGSFFPANNGQFNSKVSRHRGPWETVLISCVPIASNAIVLSR
;
A
#
# COMPACT_ATOMS: atom_id res chain seq x y z
N MET A 1 -28.01 -19.01 24.71
CA MET A 1 -28.01 -17.63 24.19
C MET A 1 -26.68 -17.45 23.51
N ASP A 2 -26.67 -17.38 22.19
CA ASP A 2 -25.43 -17.13 21.46
C ASP A 2 -24.99 -15.70 21.75
N MET A 3 -23.83 -15.58 22.38
CA MET A 3 -23.25 -14.30 22.75
C MET A 3 -22.85 -13.55 21.48
N HIS A 4 -23.31 -12.31 21.31
CA HIS A 4 -22.92 -11.47 20.17
C HIS A 4 -21.39 -11.37 20.09
N PRO A 5 -20.75 -11.53 18.90
CA PRO A 5 -19.28 -11.55 18.78
C PRO A 5 -18.58 -10.36 19.43
N ALA A 6 -19.16 -9.16 19.29
CA ALA A 6 -18.67 -7.94 19.92
C ALA A 6 -18.44 -8.06 21.44
N ASN A 7 -19.25 -8.82 22.17
CA ASN A 7 -19.10 -8.94 23.63
C ASN A 7 -17.79 -9.65 23.99
N GLY A 8 -17.47 -10.75 23.31
CA GLY A 8 -16.23 -11.49 23.53
C GLY A 8 -15.01 -10.67 23.10
N ILE A 9 -15.10 -9.98 21.96
CA ILE A 9 -14.02 -9.12 21.44
C ILE A 9 -13.76 -7.96 22.40
N ASN A 10 -14.80 -7.23 22.82
CA ASN A 10 -14.70 -6.12 23.77
C ASN A 10 -14.07 -6.55 25.10
N GLN A 11 -14.44 -7.72 25.61
CA GLN A 11 -13.85 -8.25 26.84
C GLN A 11 -12.35 -8.51 26.69
N LEU A 12 -11.92 -9.03 25.53
CA LEU A 12 -10.50 -9.27 25.27
C LEU A 12 -9.72 -7.96 25.04
N LEU A 13 -10.31 -6.98 24.36
CA LEU A 13 -9.73 -5.65 24.18
C LEU A 13 -9.48 -4.94 25.52
N LEU A 14 -10.44 -5.01 26.44
CA LEU A 14 -10.27 -4.48 27.81
C LEU A 14 -9.16 -5.18 28.59
N LYS A 15 -8.94 -6.48 28.37
CA LYS A 15 -7.79 -7.19 28.98
C LYS A 15 -6.45 -6.67 28.46
N GLN A 16 -6.37 -6.25 27.19
CA GLN A 16 -5.15 -5.68 26.62
C GLN A 16 -4.90 -4.23 27.08
N LYS A 17 -5.95 -3.49 27.42
CA LYS A 17 -5.91 -2.09 27.85
C LYS A 17 -6.56 -1.95 29.23
N PRO A 18 -5.87 -2.36 30.31
CA PRO A 18 -6.47 -2.45 31.65
C PRO A 18 -6.90 -1.10 32.25
N HIS A 19 -6.46 0.02 31.68
CA HIS A 19 -6.86 1.36 32.11
C HIS A 19 -8.16 1.85 31.47
N ALA A 20 -8.61 1.21 30.38
CA ALA A 20 -9.85 1.55 29.73
C ALA A 20 -11.06 1.01 30.50
N LYS A 21 -12.15 1.77 30.46
CA LYS A 21 -13.42 1.43 31.10
C LYS A 21 -14.41 0.77 30.14
N PHE A 22 -14.31 1.11 28.86
CA PHE A 22 -15.19 0.62 27.81
C PHE A 22 -14.39 0.21 26.58
N ALA A 23 -14.88 -0.79 25.86
CA ALA A 23 -14.43 -1.11 24.51
C ALA A 23 -15.63 -1.01 23.57
N ILE A 24 -15.44 -0.35 22.44
CA ILE A 24 -16.47 -0.17 21.42
C ILE A 24 -15.95 -0.78 20.12
N THR A 25 -16.63 -1.82 19.69
CA THR A 25 -16.50 -2.41 18.36
C THR A 25 -17.83 -2.31 17.63
N GLN A 26 -17.79 -1.98 16.35
CA GLN A 26 -18.93 -1.99 15.44
C GLN A 26 -19.06 -3.34 14.75
N ASP A 27 -20.23 -3.63 14.18
CA ASP A 27 -20.44 -4.88 13.45
C ASP A 27 -19.51 -5.04 12.26
N ASN A 28 -19.25 -3.92 11.57
CA ASN A 28 -18.29 -3.89 10.47
C ASN A 28 -16.88 -4.30 10.89
N ASP A 29 -16.49 -4.11 12.16
CA ASP A 29 -15.14 -4.42 12.63
C ASP A 29 -14.87 -5.92 12.54
N TRP A 30 -15.80 -6.73 13.06
CA TRP A 30 -15.65 -8.18 13.07
C TRP A 30 -16.20 -8.86 11.79
N ILE A 31 -17.18 -8.26 11.11
CA ILE A 31 -17.63 -8.75 9.79
C ILE A 31 -16.51 -8.64 8.76
N SER A 32 -15.69 -7.58 8.82
CA SER A 32 -14.60 -7.34 7.85
C SER A 32 -13.50 -8.41 7.83
N VAL A 33 -13.42 -9.24 8.88
CA VAL A 33 -12.40 -10.30 9.02
C VAL A 33 -12.95 -11.71 8.85
N LEU A 34 -14.23 -11.83 8.48
CA LEU A 34 -14.82 -13.10 8.08
C LEU A 34 -14.28 -13.53 6.72
N LYS A 35 -14.01 -14.83 6.59
CA LYS A 35 -13.54 -15.44 5.35
C LYS A 35 -14.66 -16.25 4.70
N PRO A 36 -14.75 -16.31 3.36
CA PRO A 36 -15.80 -17.05 2.67
C PRO A 36 -15.83 -18.55 2.99
N ASP A 37 -14.71 -19.12 3.41
CA ASP A 37 -14.51 -20.53 3.77
C ASP A 37 -14.69 -20.82 5.26
N ASP A 38 -15.07 -19.82 6.09
CA ASP A 38 -15.37 -20.03 7.50
C ASP A 38 -16.61 -20.95 7.63
N PRO A 39 -16.49 -22.15 8.25
CA PRO A 39 -17.61 -23.09 8.36
C PRO A 39 -18.69 -22.62 9.35
N CYS A 40 -18.32 -21.71 10.24
CA CYS A 40 -19.16 -21.05 11.23
C CYS A 40 -18.47 -19.77 11.73
N LEU A 41 -19.13 -19.00 12.59
CA LEU A 41 -18.50 -17.82 13.20
C LEU A 41 -17.27 -18.22 14.05
N PRO A 42 -16.10 -17.59 13.83
CA PRO A 42 -14.92 -17.81 14.66
C PRO A 42 -15.16 -17.56 16.16
N ALA A 43 -14.30 -18.16 17.00
CA ALA A 43 -14.27 -17.84 18.42
C ALA A 43 -13.72 -16.42 18.67
N ALA A 44 -14.04 -15.81 19.82
CA ALA A 44 -13.65 -14.41 20.10
C ALA A 44 -12.13 -14.16 20.07
N ASN A 45 -11.32 -15.12 20.51
CA ASN A 45 -9.86 -15.05 20.42
C ASN A 45 -9.37 -15.09 18.98
N GLU A 46 -10.00 -15.91 18.13
CA GLU A 46 -9.69 -15.97 16.71
C GLU A 46 -10.11 -14.70 15.99
N PHE A 47 -11.31 -14.18 16.26
CA PHE A 47 -11.74 -12.86 15.79
C PHE A 47 -10.74 -11.79 16.16
N LEU A 48 -10.31 -11.73 17.43
CA LEU A 48 -9.35 -10.74 17.87
C LEU A 48 -8.03 -10.86 17.12
N SER A 49 -7.49 -12.07 16.96
CA SER A 49 -6.27 -12.28 16.17
C SER A 49 -6.41 -11.73 14.75
N ARG A 50 -7.51 -12.05 14.04
CA ARG A 50 -7.77 -11.55 12.68
C ARG A 50 -8.00 -10.03 12.65
N ILE A 51 -8.67 -9.47 13.66
CA ILE A 51 -8.86 -8.02 13.81
C ILE A 51 -7.51 -7.33 13.97
N LEU A 52 -6.62 -7.85 14.80
CA LEU A 52 -5.30 -7.25 15.03
C LEU A 52 -4.40 -7.28 13.78
N GLU A 53 -4.69 -8.12 12.79
CA GLU A 53 -3.99 -8.09 11.50
C GLU A 53 -4.35 -6.84 10.69
N VAL A 54 -5.59 -6.34 10.78
CA VAL A 54 -6.10 -5.28 9.92
C VAL A 54 -6.46 -3.98 10.67
N TYR A 55 -6.53 -4.00 12.00
CA TYR A 55 -6.81 -2.85 12.87
C TYR A 55 -5.70 -2.61 13.89
N ASN A 56 -5.51 -1.35 14.25
CA ASN A 56 -4.85 -0.90 15.45
C ASN A 56 -5.86 -0.85 16.61
N VAL A 57 -5.39 -1.20 17.80
CA VAL A 57 -6.15 -1.01 19.05
C VAL A 57 -5.79 0.35 19.62
N CYS A 58 -6.73 1.29 19.53
CA CYS A 58 -6.57 2.66 19.99
C CYS A 58 -7.30 2.86 21.33
N GLU A 59 -6.83 3.81 22.13
CA GLU A 59 -7.44 4.19 23.41
C GLU A 59 -7.53 5.71 23.50
N ALA A 60 -8.73 6.23 23.76
CA ALA A 60 -8.97 7.66 24.04
C ALA A 60 -10.07 7.79 25.10
N ASP A 61 -9.89 8.70 26.06
CA ASP A 61 -10.87 8.97 27.13
C ASP A 61 -11.34 7.71 27.91
N ASN A 62 -10.42 6.75 28.13
CA ASN A 62 -10.68 5.43 28.72
C ASN A 62 -11.63 4.55 27.88
N VAL A 63 -11.73 4.80 26.58
CA VAL A 63 -12.48 3.98 25.62
C VAL A 63 -11.50 3.34 24.63
N VAL A 64 -11.54 2.02 24.53
CA VAL A 64 -10.84 1.27 23.48
C VAL A 64 -11.71 1.25 22.24
N PHE A 65 -11.11 1.53 21.09
CA PHE A 65 -11.75 1.43 19.79
C PHE A 65 -10.77 0.91 18.73
N LEU A 66 -11.31 0.46 17.61
CA LEU A 66 -10.53 -0.08 16.51
C LEU A 66 -10.40 0.96 15.38
N GLU A 67 -9.17 1.13 14.89
CA GLU A 67 -8.88 1.95 13.72
C GLU A 67 -8.16 1.09 12.68
N TYR A 68 -8.62 1.09 11.43
CA TYR A 68 -7.98 0.31 10.39
C TYR A 68 -6.52 0.71 10.20
N LYS A 69 -5.67 -0.29 9.95
CA LYS A 69 -4.30 -0.09 9.48
C LYS A 69 -4.36 0.41 8.04
N PRO A 70 -4.03 1.68 7.77
CA PRO A 70 -4.21 2.24 6.43
C PRO A 70 -3.31 1.56 5.39
N GLN A 71 -2.13 1.08 5.79
CA GLN A 71 -1.24 0.33 4.92
C GLN A 71 -1.83 -1.02 4.49
N VAL A 72 -2.60 -1.69 5.35
CA VAL A 72 -3.25 -2.97 5.03
C VAL A 72 -4.40 -2.71 4.07
N LEU A 73 -5.27 -1.74 4.37
CA LEU A 73 -6.34 -1.32 3.46
C LEU A 73 -5.80 -0.95 2.08
N TYR A 74 -4.73 -0.15 2.04
CA TYR A 74 -4.15 0.32 0.79
C TYR A 74 -3.65 -0.86 -0.06
N ARG A 75 -2.94 -1.80 0.56
CA ARG A 75 -2.43 -3.00 -0.13
C ARG A 75 -3.53 -3.93 -0.62
N THR A 76 -4.59 -4.10 0.14
CA THR A 76 -5.66 -5.04 -0.19
C THR A 76 -6.60 -4.49 -1.25
N TYR A 77 -6.91 -3.18 -1.22
CA TYR A 77 -8.01 -2.62 -2.01
C TYR A 77 -7.58 -1.66 -3.13
N LEU A 78 -6.29 -1.28 -3.23
CA LEU A 78 -5.87 -0.35 -4.27
C LEU A 78 -6.10 -0.95 -5.66
N LYS A 79 -6.87 -0.22 -6.48
CA LYS A 79 -7.01 -0.47 -7.91
C LYS A 79 -6.34 0.67 -8.67
N HIS A 80 -5.51 0.34 -9.65
CA HIS A 80 -4.80 1.35 -10.44
C HIS A 80 -4.78 1.00 -11.93
N ASN A 81 -4.55 2.02 -12.77
CA ASN A 81 -4.50 1.91 -14.23
C ASN A 81 -3.07 1.89 -14.80
N HIS A 82 -2.09 1.54 -13.95
CA HIS A 82 -0.71 1.28 -14.35
C HIS A 82 -0.52 -0.17 -14.82
N ASP A 83 0.69 -0.52 -15.21
CA ASP A 83 1.05 -1.87 -15.66
C ASP A 83 0.61 -2.92 -14.63
N ILE A 84 0.02 -4.02 -15.10
CA ILE A 84 -0.55 -5.08 -14.25
C ILE A 84 0.49 -5.82 -13.40
N SER A 85 1.77 -5.72 -13.77
CA SER A 85 2.87 -6.32 -13.00
C SER A 85 3.18 -5.57 -11.70
N LEU A 86 2.69 -4.34 -11.53
CA LEU A 86 2.90 -3.49 -10.35
C LEU A 86 1.95 -3.88 -9.21
N THR A 87 2.18 -5.04 -8.60
CA THR A 87 1.24 -5.65 -7.65
C THR A 87 1.42 -5.21 -6.20
N LEU A 88 2.54 -4.57 -5.85
CA LEU A 88 2.87 -4.24 -4.46
C LEU A 88 2.85 -2.72 -4.23
N PRO A 89 1.75 -2.15 -3.72
CA PRO A 89 1.65 -0.72 -3.43
C PRO A 89 2.33 -0.35 -2.11
N LEU A 90 2.99 0.82 -2.08
CA LEU A 90 3.67 1.32 -0.89
C LEU A 90 2.86 2.41 -0.20
N TRP A 91 2.39 2.13 1.02
CA TRP A 91 1.75 3.15 1.86
C TRP A 91 2.74 4.22 2.33
N SER A 92 4.01 3.85 2.48
CA SER A 92 5.10 4.77 2.76
C SER A 92 6.08 4.74 1.57
N PRO A 93 5.81 5.54 0.52
CA PRO A 93 6.69 5.66 -0.63
C PRO A 93 8.13 5.92 -0.22
N ALA A 94 9.05 5.31 -0.95
CA ALA A 94 10.47 5.40 -0.71
C ALA A 94 11.22 5.22 -2.02
N ILE A 95 12.50 5.59 -2.06
CA ILE A 95 13.34 5.31 -3.22
C ILE A 95 13.66 3.82 -3.21
N VAL A 96 13.11 3.08 -4.18
CA VAL A 96 13.40 1.66 -4.38
C VAL A 96 14.06 1.48 -5.75
N ALA A 97 15.09 0.65 -5.79
CA ALA A 97 15.81 0.32 -7.02
C ALA A 97 15.28 -0.97 -7.63
N VAL A 98 15.22 -1.04 -8.96
CA VAL A 98 15.06 -2.32 -9.66
C VAL A 98 16.25 -3.23 -9.32
N GLY A 99 15.97 -4.48 -8.98
CA GLY A 99 16.92 -5.44 -8.42
C GLY A 99 17.09 -5.36 -6.90
N ALA A 100 16.38 -4.47 -6.19
CA ALA A 100 16.38 -4.49 -4.72
C ALA A 100 15.81 -5.81 -4.20
N VAL A 101 16.50 -6.40 -3.23
CA VAL A 101 16.05 -7.57 -2.48
C VAL A 101 15.67 -7.11 -1.08
N GLY A 102 14.47 -7.46 -0.64
CA GLY A 102 13.93 -6.91 0.59
C GLY A 102 12.56 -7.46 0.92
N TYR A 103 11.90 -6.81 1.87
CA TYR A 103 10.56 -7.16 2.32
C TYR A 103 9.73 -5.92 2.60
N LEU A 104 8.41 -6.07 2.64
CA LEU A 104 7.51 -5.00 3.03
C LEU A 104 7.27 -5.07 4.54
N SER A 105 7.68 -4.04 5.28
CA SER A 105 7.43 -3.94 6.72
C SER A 105 5.93 -3.86 7.01
N SER A 106 5.44 -4.71 7.91
CA SER A 106 4.05 -4.72 8.38
C SER A 106 3.70 -3.45 9.17
N ASP A 107 4.69 -2.87 9.83
CA ASP A 107 4.48 -1.84 10.86
C ASP A 107 4.25 -0.47 10.23
N ASP A 108 5.10 -0.08 9.28
CA ASP A 108 5.08 1.25 8.66
C ASP A 108 4.72 1.23 7.16
N GLY A 109 4.54 0.05 6.57
CA GLY A 109 4.21 -0.12 5.15
C GLY A 109 5.31 0.36 4.20
N LYS A 110 6.57 0.38 4.69
CA LYS A 110 7.76 0.75 3.92
C LYS A 110 8.46 -0.49 3.38
N PHE A 111 9.03 -0.38 2.19
CA PHE A 111 9.91 -1.41 1.64
C PHE A 111 11.30 -1.32 2.28
N ILE A 112 11.73 -2.37 2.97
CA ILE A 112 13.04 -2.47 3.59
C ILE A 112 13.97 -3.20 2.63
N THR A 113 14.98 -2.50 2.13
CA THR A 113 15.99 -3.09 1.23
C THR A 113 17.11 -3.69 2.05
N LEU A 114 17.38 -4.98 1.85
CA LEU A 114 18.52 -5.68 2.43
C LEU A 114 19.78 -5.41 1.59
N PHE A 115 19.67 -5.58 0.27
CA PHE A 115 20.74 -5.30 -0.70
C PHE A 115 20.17 -5.18 -2.12
N ASN A 116 21.03 -4.95 -3.11
CA ASN A 116 20.64 -4.97 -4.52
C ASN A 116 21.29 -6.14 -5.28
N ALA A 117 20.48 -6.98 -5.91
CA ALA A 117 20.92 -8.16 -6.68
C ALA A 117 21.85 -7.81 -7.86
N ARG A 118 21.83 -6.56 -8.35
CA ARG A 118 22.73 -6.11 -9.42
C ARG A 118 24.14 -5.77 -8.92
N ALA A 119 24.30 -5.56 -7.62
CA ALA A 119 25.57 -5.25 -6.97
C ALA A 119 25.62 -5.85 -5.55
N PRO A 120 25.52 -7.19 -5.40
CA PRO A 120 25.36 -7.81 -4.10
C PRO A 120 26.58 -7.61 -3.19
N GLY A 121 27.79 -7.53 -3.77
CA GLY A 121 29.03 -7.26 -3.05
C GLY A 121 29.20 -5.82 -2.55
N ALA A 122 28.31 -4.89 -2.94
CA ALA A 122 28.31 -3.52 -2.42
C ALA A 122 27.48 -3.37 -1.13
N SER A 123 26.84 -4.45 -0.65
CA SER A 123 26.09 -4.43 0.59
C SER A 123 27.02 -4.33 1.81
N THR A 124 26.63 -3.50 2.77
CA THR A 124 27.38 -3.23 4.01
C THR A 124 27.29 -4.36 5.05
N ALA A 125 26.49 -5.40 4.80
CA ALA A 125 26.35 -6.53 5.71
C ALA A 125 27.58 -7.46 5.60
N ARG A 126 28.24 -7.72 6.73
CA ARG A 126 29.37 -8.66 6.81
C ARG A 126 28.88 -10.06 6.38
N GLY A 127 29.61 -10.69 5.45
CA GLY A 127 29.51 -12.13 5.25
C GLY A 127 28.63 -12.62 4.11
N ILE A 128 28.13 -11.77 3.20
CA ILE A 128 27.51 -12.28 1.96
C ILE A 128 28.61 -12.92 1.09
N PRO A 129 28.59 -14.25 0.85
CA PRO A 129 29.48 -14.87 -0.13
C PRO A 129 29.18 -14.24 -1.49
N PRO A 130 30.15 -14.13 -2.42
CA PRO A 130 29.91 -13.49 -3.72
C PRO A 130 28.76 -14.17 -4.45
N THR A 131 27.56 -13.59 -4.36
CA THR A 131 26.41 -14.00 -5.14
C THR A 131 26.58 -13.41 -6.54
N PRO A 132 26.24 -14.15 -7.60
CA PRO A 132 26.38 -13.64 -8.95
C PRO A 132 25.51 -12.39 -9.10
N ALA A 133 26.06 -11.31 -9.67
CA ALA A 133 25.27 -10.12 -9.93
C ALA A 133 24.21 -10.39 -11.01
N LEU A 134 22.97 -9.97 -10.79
CA LEU A 134 21.91 -10.01 -11.79
C LEU A 134 22.16 -8.94 -12.86
N ARG A 135 22.45 -9.36 -14.09
CA ARG A 135 22.87 -8.47 -15.20
C ARG A 135 21.76 -8.13 -16.19
N THR A 136 20.50 -8.38 -15.84
CA THR A 136 19.35 -8.02 -16.69
C THR A 136 19.29 -6.52 -16.94
N LYS A 137 19.04 -6.14 -18.20
CA LYS A 137 18.90 -4.74 -18.61
C LYS A 137 17.61 -4.14 -18.05
N ILE A 138 17.64 -2.83 -17.78
CA ILE A 138 16.48 -2.10 -17.27
C ILE A 138 15.94 -1.21 -18.39
N ALA A 139 14.65 -1.34 -18.69
CA ALA A 139 13.93 -0.49 -19.60
C ALA A 139 13.18 0.61 -18.82
N PRO A 140 13.45 1.90 -19.08
CA PRO A 140 12.67 3.00 -18.53
C PRO A 140 11.56 3.43 -19.50
N THR A 141 10.35 3.61 -18.98
CA THR A 141 9.22 4.24 -19.68
C THR A 141 8.69 5.40 -18.86
N ILE A 142 8.77 6.61 -19.42
CA ILE A 142 8.21 7.82 -18.80
C ILE A 142 6.78 7.99 -19.30
N HIS A 143 5.82 8.09 -18.38
CA HIS A 143 4.44 8.41 -18.69
C HIS A 143 4.13 9.82 -18.20
N GLY A 144 3.67 10.68 -19.11
CA GLY A 144 3.09 11.96 -18.75
C GLY A 144 1.77 11.80 -18.00
N GLU A 145 1.27 12.89 -17.41
CA GLU A 145 -0.03 12.91 -16.73
C GLU A 145 -1.13 12.34 -17.61
N LYS A 146 -1.73 11.22 -17.16
CA LYS A 146 -3.00 10.77 -17.71
C LYS A 146 -4.08 11.70 -17.16
N ARG A 147 -4.44 12.75 -17.90
CA ARG A 147 -5.68 13.51 -17.64
C ARG A 147 -6.82 12.51 -17.59
N LEU A 148 -7.37 12.24 -16.41
CA LEU A 148 -8.67 11.57 -16.29
C LEU A 148 -9.66 12.45 -17.06
N LYS A 149 -10.16 11.97 -18.19
CA LYS A 149 -11.16 12.67 -18.98
C LYS A 149 -12.44 12.74 -18.14
N SER A 150 -12.61 13.79 -17.36
CA SER A 150 -13.92 14.14 -16.81
C SER A 150 -14.83 14.44 -18.01
N ARG A 151 -15.80 13.56 -18.28
CA ARG A 151 -16.91 13.86 -19.18
C ARG A 151 -17.69 15.02 -18.57
N ALA A 152 -17.40 16.24 -19.02
CA ALA A 152 -18.25 17.41 -18.83
C ALA A 152 -18.44 18.08 -20.19
N LEU A 153 -19.64 17.88 -20.76
CA LEU A 153 -20.17 18.62 -21.88
C LEU A 153 -20.42 20.07 -21.43
N PHE A 154 -19.48 20.99 -21.65
CA PHE A 154 -19.79 22.42 -21.60
C PHE A 154 -18.99 23.20 -22.66
N GLY A 155 -19.70 23.60 -23.71
CA GLY A 155 -19.73 24.98 -24.20
C GLY A 155 -18.51 25.51 -24.94
N LEU A 156 -18.67 25.69 -26.26
CA LEU A 156 -17.96 26.69 -27.04
C LEU A 156 -18.01 28.06 -26.35
N LEU A 157 -16.83 28.67 -26.12
CA LEU A 157 -16.47 30.06 -26.44
C LEU A 157 -15.26 30.47 -25.59
N ASP A 158 -14.13 30.63 -26.28
CA ASP A 158 -12.86 31.13 -25.77
C ASP A 158 -12.88 32.66 -25.82
N PHE A 159 -12.48 33.37 -24.75
CA PHE A 159 -11.86 34.71 -24.78
C PHE A 159 -11.49 35.16 -23.35
N GLY A 160 -10.17 35.26 -23.11
CA GLY A 160 -9.59 35.92 -21.94
C GLY A 160 -8.70 34.97 -21.13
N ARG A 161 -7.47 35.41 -20.82
CA ARG A 161 -6.50 34.75 -19.91
C ARG A 161 -7.16 34.37 -18.58
N LYS A 162 -7.89 33.26 -18.53
CA LYS A 162 -8.37 32.65 -17.30
C LYS A 162 -7.24 31.73 -16.83
N ARG A 163 -6.78 31.95 -15.60
CA ARG A 163 -6.02 30.94 -14.87
C ARG A 163 -6.78 29.63 -15.04
N ASP A 164 -6.12 28.59 -15.55
CA ASP A 164 -6.73 27.28 -15.63
C ASP A 164 -7.34 26.95 -14.26
N PRO A 165 -8.62 26.56 -14.19
CA PRO A 165 -9.23 26.21 -12.93
C PRO A 165 -8.41 25.10 -12.26
N PRO A 166 -8.32 25.09 -10.91
CA PRO A 166 -7.63 24.03 -10.19
C PRO A 166 -8.13 22.68 -10.71
N GLN A 167 -7.19 21.80 -11.09
CA GLN A 167 -7.54 20.48 -11.55
C GLN A 167 -8.16 19.71 -10.39
N ARG A 168 -9.42 19.31 -10.54
CA ARG A 168 -10.18 18.54 -9.54
C ARG A 168 -10.40 17.13 -10.04
N VAL A 169 -10.17 16.15 -9.18
CA VAL A 169 -10.42 14.74 -9.45
C VAL A 169 -11.34 14.20 -8.37
N THR A 170 -12.45 13.60 -8.77
CA THR A 170 -13.46 13.06 -7.85
C THR A 170 -13.41 11.54 -7.84
N PHE A 171 -13.40 10.96 -6.64
CA PHE A 171 -13.41 9.53 -6.39
C PHE A 171 -14.74 9.14 -5.73
N PRO A 172 -15.62 8.39 -6.40
CA PRO A 172 -16.89 7.96 -5.82
C PRO A 172 -16.65 6.97 -4.68
N LEU A 173 -17.46 7.08 -3.63
CA LEU A 173 -17.46 6.22 -2.45
C LEU A 173 -18.83 5.56 -2.30
N LYS A 174 -18.84 4.25 -2.06
CA LYS A 174 -20.07 3.45 -1.95
C LYS A 174 -20.16 2.83 -0.57
N VAL A 175 -21.34 2.88 0.04
CA VAL A 175 -21.57 2.26 1.36
C VAL A 175 -21.22 0.77 1.30
N GLY A 176 -20.51 0.30 2.33
CA GLY A 176 -20.11 -1.09 2.45
C GLY A 176 -18.89 -1.50 1.61
N GLU A 177 -18.38 -0.62 0.75
CA GLU A 177 -17.12 -0.87 0.04
C GLU A 177 -15.94 -0.23 0.77
N ASN A 178 -14.80 -0.91 0.77
CA ASN A 178 -13.52 -0.30 1.14
C ASN A 178 -12.93 0.39 -0.09
N ALA A 179 -12.39 1.59 0.09
CA ALA A 179 -11.83 2.38 -1.00
C ALA A 179 -10.35 2.66 -0.77
N ALA A 180 -9.54 2.47 -1.82
CA ALA A 180 -8.14 2.83 -1.86
C ALA A 180 -7.81 3.35 -3.26
N HIS A 181 -7.26 4.56 -3.33
CA HIS A 181 -7.02 5.24 -4.61
C HIS A 181 -5.63 5.88 -4.64
N LEU A 182 -4.99 5.79 -5.80
CA LEU A 182 -3.74 6.43 -6.13
C LEU A 182 -3.96 7.42 -7.26
N TYR A 183 -3.52 8.65 -7.06
CA TYR A 183 -3.45 9.69 -8.06
C TYR A 183 -2.00 10.14 -8.22
N THR A 184 -1.53 10.16 -9.46
CA THR A 184 -0.14 10.49 -9.79
C THR A 184 -0.10 11.54 -10.90
N GLY A 185 0.88 12.43 -10.78
CA GLY A 185 1.35 13.30 -11.84
C GLY A 185 2.16 12.52 -12.88
N PRO A 186 3.27 13.09 -13.40
CA PRO A 186 4.21 12.34 -14.23
C PRO A 186 4.80 11.14 -13.47
N THR A 187 4.89 10.00 -14.15
CA THR A 187 5.42 8.77 -13.58
C THR A 187 6.57 8.20 -14.40
N ARG A 188 7.49 7.50 -13.73
CA ARG A 188 8.61 6.80 -14.35
C ARG A 188 8.51 5.32 -13.98
N HIS A 189 8.14 4.51 -14.95
CA HIS A 189 8.15 3.06 -14.81
C HIS A 189 9.52 2.54 -15.22
N ARG A 190 10.21 1.82 -14.33
CA ARG A 190 11.47 1.11 -14.62
C ARG A 190 11.23 -0.36 -14.37
N ARG A 191 11.67 -1.24 -15.27
CA ARG A 191 11.57 -2.69 -15.04
C ARG A 191 12.72 -3.43 -15.72
N PHE A 192 13.00 -4.64 -15.25
CA PHE A 192 13.83 -5.57 -16.01
C PHE A 192 13.20 -5.85 -17.38
N GLU A 193 14.03 -5.97 -18.41
CA GLU A 193 13.60 -6.53 -19.69
C GLU A 193 13.12 -7.97 -19.47
N ALA A 194 12.12 -8.39 -20.24
CA ALA A 194 11.43 -9.66 -20.03
C ALA A 194 12.41 -10.83 -20.20
N ASP A 195 12.69 -11.49 -19.08
CA ASP A 195 13.57 -12.64 -18.96
C ASP A 195 13.24 -13.36 -17.63
N ASP A 196 13.46 -14.66 -17.58
CA ASP A 196 13.25 -15.51 -16.41
C ASP A 196 14.42 -15.43 -15.41
N LEU A 197 15.56 -14.84 -15.83
CA LEU A 197 16.76 -14.68 -15.00
C LEU A 197 16.51 -14.11 -13.59
N PRO A 198 15.67 -13.08 -13.36
CA PRO A 198 15.39 -12.59 -12.02
C PRO A 198 14.77 -13.66 -11.12
N MET A 199 13.85 -14.46 -11.65
CA MET A 199 13.19 -15.56 -10.91
C MET A 199 14.17 -16.68 -10.58
N GLU A 200 15.01 -17.10 -11.54
CA GLU A 200 16.02 -18.13 -11.31
C GLU A 200 17.06 -17.70 -10.27
N TRP A 201 17.57 -16.47 -10.42
CA TRP A 201 18.50 -15.88 -9.47
C TRP A 201 17.92 -15.88 -8.05
N CYS A 202 16.63 -15.53 -7.94
CA CYS A 202 15.90 -15.47 -6.69
C CYS A 202 15.86 -16.84 -5.98
N LYS A 203 15.46 -17.88 -6.71
CA LYS A 203 15.40 -19.27 -6.21
C LYS A 203 16.76 -19.79 -5.75
N SER A 204 17.85 -19.48 -6.47
CA SER A 204 19.19 -19.97 -6.13
C SER A 204 19.83 -19.28 -4.92
N ASN A 205 19.28 -18.15 -4.45
CA ASN A 205 19.92 -17.36 -3.39
C ASN A 205 19.07 -17.21 -2.11
N ILE A 206 17.79 -17.62 -2.11
CA ILE A 206 16.88 -17.40 -0.98
C ILE A 206 17.39 -17.96 0.35
N ASP A 207 17.91 -19.18 0.33
CA ASP A 207 18.37 -19.86 1.55
C ASP A 207 19.50 -19.10 2.23
N LYS A 208 20.43 -18.57 1.41
CA LYS A 208 21.54 -17.74 1.89
C LYS A 208 21.05 -16.41 2.42
N ILE A 209 20.03 -15.80 1.79
CA ILE A 209 19.47 -14.53 2.25
C ILE A 209 18.81 -14.72 3.62
N ILE A 210 18.05 -15.80 3.82
CA ILE A 210 17.43 -16.13 5.10
C ILE A 210 18.48 -16.46 6.16
N GLU A 211 19.51 -17.22 5.81
CA GLU A 211 20.62 -17.52 6.72
C GLU A 211 21.30 -16.25 7.25
N ILE A 212 21.48 -15.23 6.39
CA ILE A 212 22.18 -14.00 6.73
C ILE A 212 21.28 -12.98 7.44
N TYR A 213 20.05 -12.77 6.95
CA TYR A 213 19.19 -11.66 7.39
C TYR A 213 17.95 -12.11 8.17
N GLY A 214 17.58 -13.39 8.13
CA GLY A 214 16.31 -13.89 8.66
C GLY A 214 16.12 -13.60 10.14
N ALA A 215 17.14 -13.87 10.96
CA ALA A 215 17.09 -13.64 12.40
C ALA A 215 17.08 -12.14 12.75
N ASP A 216 17.97 -11.35 12.15
CA ASP A 216 18.13 -9.92 12.45
C ASP A 216 16.90 -9.09 12.05
N HIS A 217 16.20 -9.52 11.01
CA HIS A 217 15.02 -8.83 10.49
C HIS A 217 13.69 -9.50 10.88
N ASN A 218 13.74 -10.67 11.53
CA ASN A 218 12.57 -11.50 11.84
C ASN A 218 11.70 -11.79 10.60
N ILE A 219 12.33 -12.28 9.53
CA ILE A 219 11.70 -12.55 8.23
C ILE A 219 11.85 -14.02 7.82
N THR A 220 10.83 -14.55 7.14
CA THR A 220 10.84 -15.89 6.53
C THR A 220 10.98 -15.82 5.01
N ARG A 221 11.07 -16.98 4.34
CA ARG A 221 11.23 -17.05 2.88
C ARG A 221 10.09 -16.34 2.14
N GLU A 222 8.89 -16.39 2.72
CA GLU A 222 7.64 -15.87 2.18
C GLU A 222 7.58 -14.33 2.21
N ASP A 223 8.32 -13.70 3.12
CA ASP A 223 8.35 -12.25 3.27
C ASP A 223 9.26 -11.56 2.25
N ILE A 224 10.25 -12.29 1.74
CA ILE A 224 11.25 -11.73 0.85
C ILE A 224 10.67 -11.63 -0.56
N VAL A 225 11.02 -10.54 -1.23
CA VAL A 225 10.75 -10.31 -2.64
C VAL A 225 11.98 -9.76 -3.37
N LEU A 226 12.07 -10.06 -4.66
CA LEU A 226 12.98 -9.39 -5.59
C LEU A 226 12.17 -8.35 -6.38
N VAL A 227 12.58 -7.09 -6.31
CA VAL A 227 11.98 -5.99 -7.08
C VAL A 227 12.41 -6.11 -8.54
N THR A 228 11.45 -6.39 -9.42
CA THR A 228 11.65 -6.50 -10.88
C THR A 228 11.20 -5.25 -11.63
N GLY A 229 10.38 -4.40 -11.00
CA GLY A 229 9.97 -3.13 -11.54
C GLY A 229 9.49 -2.14 -10.48
N THR A 230 9.51 -0.85 -10.82
CA THR A 230 9.13 0.26 -9.95
C THR A 230 8.35 1.30 -10.74
N LEU A 231 7.23 1.77 -10.20
CA LEU A 231 6.59 3.01 -10.63
C LEU A 231 6.98 4.12 -9.68
N ASP A 232 7.78 5.06 -10.17
CA ASP A 232 8.16 6.25 -9.42
C ASP A 232 7.28 7.44 -9.80
N ALA A 233 7.00 8.30 -8.83
CA ALA A 233 6.30 9.58 -9.03
C ALA A 233 6.93 10.66 -8.14
N GLN A 234 6.96 11.91 -8.63
CA GLN A 234 7.29 13.07 -7.77
C GLN A 234 6.05 13.60 -7.08
N ASP A 235 5.00 13.82 -7.89
CA ASP A 235 3.71 14.31 -7.43
C ASP A 235 2.77 13.11 -7.35
N TYR A 236 2.62 12.54 -6.17
CA TYR A 236 1.63 11.51 -5.87
C TYR A 236 0.70 11.95 -4.73
N ALA A 237 -0.52 11.44 -4.74
CA ALA A 237 -1.50 11.59 -3.68
C ALA A 237 -2.32 10.31 -3.62
N PHE A 238 -2.55 9.79 -2.42
CA PHE A 238 -3.40 8.61 -2.25
C PHE A 238 -4.16 8.68 -0.94
N PHE A 239 -5.26 7.94 -0.89
CA PHE A 239 -6.05 7.78 0.30
C PHE A 239 -6.61 6.37 0.42
N VAL A 240 -6.96 6.02 1.66
CA VAL A 240 -7.81 4.90 1.99
C VAL A 240 -9.01 5.40 2.78
N SER A 241 -10.15 4.76 2.57
CA SER A 241 -11.39 5.06 3.27
C SER A 241 -12.11 3.75 3.59
N ALA A 242 -12.44 3.55 4.86
CA ALA A 242 -13.23 2.44 5.34
C ALA A 242 -14.43 2.93 6.15
N CYS A 243 -15.47 2.11 6.23
CA CYS A 243 -16.70 2.40 6.98
C CYS A 243 -17.32 3.77 6.63
N HIS A 244 -17.22 4.19 5.37
CA HIS A 244 -17.71 5.49 4.91
C HIS A 244 -19.17 5.42 4.45
N ARG A 245 -19.84 6.57 4.51
CA ARG A 245 -21.15 6.76 3.87
C ARG A 245 -20.99 7.01 2.38
N GLU A 246 -22.05 6.80 1.62
CA GLU A 246 -22.10 7.06 0.18
C GLU A 246 -21.78 8.52 -0.10
N GLY A 247 -20.94 8.78 -1.10
CA GLY A 247 -20.49 10.12 -1.42
C GLY A 247 -19.28 10.13 -2.33
N SER A 248 -18.37 11.07 -2.11
CA SER A 248 -17.13 11.14 -2.87
C SER A 248 -16.01 11.80 -2.08
N VAL A 249 -14.78 11.56 -2.53
CA VAL A 249 -13.59 12.31 -2.12
C VAL A 249 -13.14 13.14 -3.31
N VAL A 250 -12.92 14.43 -3.11
CA VAL A 250 -12.36 15.32 -4.14
C VAL A 250 -10.89 15.56 -3.83
N PHE A 251 -10.02 15.37 -4.81
CA PHE A 251 -8.65 15.87 -4.76
C PHE A 251 -8.55 17.14 -5.60
N GLU A 252 -8.08 18.22 -4.99
CA GLU A 252 -7.81 19.48 -5.69
C GLU A 252 -6.31 19.71 -5.79
N VAL A 253 -5.80 19.84 -7.02
CA VAL A 253 -4.42 20.24 -7.29
C VAL A 253 -4.28 21.73 -6.99
N ALA A 254 -3.22 22.10 -6.26
CA ALA A 254 -2.97 23.48 -5.91
C ALA A 254 -2.70 24.33 -7.16
N VAL A 255 -3.24 25.55 -7.22
CA VAL A 255 -2.96 26.51 -8.29
C VAL A 255 -1.61 27.18 -7.97
N ASN A 256 -0.51 26.59 -8.42
CA ASN A 256 0.89 26.96 -8.11
C ASN A 256 1.37 26.48 -6.72
N PRO A 257 1.55 25.17 -6.53
CA PRO A 257 2.15 24.65 -5.30
C PRO A 257 3.59 25.16 -5.14
N ARG A 258 3.95 25.56 -3.92
CA ARG A 258 5.33 25.93 -3.60
C ARG A 258 6.18 24.67 -3.42
N ILE A 259 7.44 24.74 -3.81
CA ILE A 259 8.40 23.65 -3.61
C ILE A 259 8.40 23.25 -2.13
N GLY A 260 8.30 21.95 -1.87
CA GLY A 260 8.28 21.40 -0.50
C GLY A 260 6.92 21.45 0.21
N GLN A 261 5.91 22.10 -0.35
CA GLN A 261 4.53 22.07 0.16
C GLN A 261 3.73 20.94 -0.50
N PRO A 262 2.63 20.46 0.12
CA PRO A 262 1.72 19.53 -0.55
C PRO A 262 1.25 20.08 -1.90
N TRP A 263 1.27 19.25 -2.94
CA TRP A 263 0.89 19.68 -4.30
C TRP A 263 -0.64 19.73 -4.53
N GLY A 264 -1.42 19.27 -3.56
CA GLY A 264 -2.87 19.31 -3.56
C GLY A 264 -3.47 18.92 -2.21
N SER A 265 -4.78 18.75 -2.14
CA SER A 265 -5.49 18.38 -0.90
C SER A 265 -6.72 17.52 -1.18
N PHE A 266 -7.01 16.59 -0.27
CA PHE A 266 -8.21 15.78 -0.29
C PHE A 266 -9.32 16.41 0.55
N PHE A 267 -10.55 16.36 0.03
CA PHE A 267 -11.76 16.82 0.67
C PHE A 267 -12.77 15.66 0.69
N PRO A 268 -12.77 14.82 1.74
CA PRO A 268 -13.78 13.78 1.91
C PRO A 268 -15.13 14.42 2.25
N ALA A 269 -16.20 14.01 1.59
CA ALA A 269 -17.54 14.54 1.87
C ALA A 269 -18.17 14.02 3.19
N ASN A 270 -17.63 12.93 3.75
CA ASN A 270 -18.27 12.16 4.82
C ASN A 270 -17.31 11.73 5.95
N ASN A 271 -17.88 11.50 7.14
CA ASN A 271 -17.19 11.23 8.40
C ASN A 271 -16.80 9.73 8.59
N GLY A 272 -16.15 9.11 7.61
CA GLY A 272 -15.62 7.73 7.73
C GLY A 272 -14.19 7.68 8.27
N GLN A 273 -13.64 6.49 8.47
CA GLN A 273 -12.19 6.34 8.72
C GLN A 273 -11.44 6.67 7.43
N PHE A 274 -10.83 7.84 7.37
CA PHE A 274 -10.17 8.37 6.19
C PHE A 274 -8.71 8.69 6.49
N ASN A 275 -7.81 8.07 5.75
CA ASN A 275 -6.37 8.32 5.84
C ASN A 275 -5.83 8.68 4.47
N SER A 276 -5.01 9.73 4.38
CA SER A 276 -4.44 10.17 3.11
C SER A 276 -3.01 10.65 3.25
N LYS A 277 -2.27 10.57 2.14
CA LYS A 277 -0.93 11.16 2.00
C LYS A 277 -0.84 11.90 0.69
N VAL A 278 -0.17 13.04 0.72
CA VAL A 278 0.12 13.87 -0.44
C VAL A 278 1.61 14.17 -0.41
N SER A 279 2.29 13.88 -1.51
CA SER A 279 3.71 14.21 -1.69
C SER A 279 3.94 15.71 -1.64
N ARG A 280 5.21 16.09 -1.47
CA ARG A 280 5.63 17.48 -1.56
C ARG A 280 5.94 17.82 -3.01
N HIS A 281 5.44 18.96 -3.47
CA HIS A 281 5.64 19.40 -4.85
C HIS A 281 7.13 19.53 -5.17
N ARG A 282 7.52 18.97 -6.32
CA ARG A 282 8.92 18.84 -6.77
C ARG A 282 9.83 18.15 -5.75
N GLY A 283 9.26 17.18 -5.03
CA GLY A 283 10.01 16.27 -4.18
C GLY A 283 10.90 15.29 -4.97
N PRO A 284 11.60 14.39 -4.26
CA PRO A 284 12.30 13.29 -4.89
C PRO A 284 11.33 12.39 -5.67
N TRP A 285 11.86 11.63 -6.62
CA TRP A 285 11.12 10.55 -7.26
C TRP A 285 11.04 9.38 -6.29
N GLU A 286 9.86 9.14 -5.73
CA GLU A 286 9.62 8.04 -4.81
C GLU A 286 8.83 6.94 -5.50
N THR A 287 9.17 5.70 -5.17
CA THR A 287 8.46 4.52 -5.67
C THR A 287 7.13 4.41 -4.94
N VAL A 288 6.04 4.37 -5.69
CA VAL A 288 4.66 4.24 -5.15
C VAL A 288 4.09 2.85 -5.39
N LEU A 289 4.51 2.17 -6.45
CA LEU A 289 4.17 0.78 -6.75
C LEU A 289 5.42 -0.01 -7.13
N ILE A 290 5.45 -1.27 -6.74
CA ILE A 290 6.52 -2.22 -7.05
C ILE A 290 5.94 -3.38 -7.87
N SER A 291 6.69 -3.81 -8.87
CA SER A 291 6.58 -5.15 -9.44
C SER A 291 7.64 -6.02 -8.79
N CYS A 292 7.25 -7.19 -8.30
CA CYS A 292 8.15 -8.08 -7.63
C CYS A 292 7.82 -9.54 -7.90
N VAL A 293 8.86 -10.35 -7.79
CA VAL A 293 8.75 -11.80 -7.77
C VAL A 293 8.84 -12.24 -6.30
N PRO A 294 7.80 -12.90 -5.75
CA PRO A 294 7.88 -13.51 -4.43
C PRO A 294 8.89 -14.66 -4.46
N ILE A 295 9.78 -14.72 -3.49
CA ILE A 295 10.88 -15.70 -3.53
C ILE A 295 10.39 -17.11 -3.17
N ALA A 296 9.30 -17.23 -2.40
CA ALA A 296 8.77 -18.50 -1.92
C ALA A 296 7.64 -19.14 -2.78
N SER A 297 7.18 -18.50 -3.86
CA SER A 297 6.05 -19.04 -4.62
C SER A 297 6.44 -20.22 -5.49
N ASN A 298 6.37 -21.41 -4.91
CA ASN A 298 6.02 -22.64 -5.63
C ASN A 298 4.50 -22.59 -5.92
N ALA A 299 4.05 -21.71 -6.80
CA ALA A 299 2.65 -21.65 -7.21
C ALA A 299 2.56 -21.48 -8.74
N ILE A 300 2.32 -22.63 -9.36
CA ILE A 300 1.64 -22.92 -10.63
C ILE A 300 1.04 -21.67 -11.29
N VAL A 301 1.48 -21.43 -12.53
CA VAL A 301 0.82 -20.57 -13.51
C VAL A 301 -0.63 -21.01 -13.65
N LEU A 302 -1.56 -20.27 -13.04
CA LEU A 302 -2.95 -20.31 -13.47
C LEU A 302 -3.07 -19.38 -14.68
N SER A 303 -2.95 -19.98 -15.86
CA SER A 303 -3.42 -19.41 -17.11
C SER A 303 -4.89 -19.02 -16.96
N ARG A 304 -5.20 -17.75 -17.22
CA ARG A 304 -6.52 -17.31 -17.68
C ARG A 304 -6.37 -16.77 -19.09
#